data_AF-A0A2T7KSS4-F1
#
_entry.id   AF-A0A2T7KSS4-F1
#
_cell.length_a   1.000
_cell.length_b   1.000
_cell.length_c   1.000
_cell.angle_alpha   90.00
_cell.angle_beta   90.00
_cell.angle_gamma   90.00
#
_symmetry.space_group_name_H-M   'P 1'
#
loop_
_entity.id
_entity.type
_entity.pdbx_description
1 polymer ?
#
loop_
_entity_poly.entity_id
_entity_poly.type
_entity_poly.pdbx_seq_one_letter_code
_entity_poly.pdbx_strand_id
1 'polypeptide(L)'
;MPDPHDADPIRASLAEIAALLAPAHPDVAEEVLRAHDSPHDYVSAFADRLDERGIDEPVDDLAWIALVDALAAHGLLAEFDWKEDPQEIRAQLRKLESRPSVDPWVLFEADATTLPTDEFLHACGRHYREIGAALAVLDIDSDCYPVVGLRLARADELTALAARAGFSAYDLGTDPGRP
;
A
#
# COMPACT_ATOMS: atom_id res chain seq x y z
N MET A 1 -24.29 -29.77 5.54
CA MET A 1 -24.47 -28.75 4.50
C MET A 1 -24.01 -27.44 5.11
N PRO A 2 -22.83 -26.91 4.75
CA PRO A 2 -22.40 -25.60 5.23
C PRO A 2 -23.27 -24.52 4.57
N ASP A 3 -23.55 -23.45 5.31
CA ASP A 3 -24.37 -22.31 4.91
C ASP A 3 -23.65 -21.52 3.78
N PRO A 4 -24.33 -21.09 2.70
CA PRO A 4 -23.70 -20.32 1.62
C PRO A 4 -23.42 -18.83 1.98
N HIS A 5 -23.43 -18.47 3.27
CA HIS A 5 -23.35 -17.09 3.75
C HIS A 5 -22.24 -16.78 4.77
N ASP A 6 -21.37 -17.73 5.10
CA ASP A 6 -20.09 -17.37 5.71
C ASP A 6 -19.12 -17.00 4.58
N ALA A 7 -19.36 -15.84 3.96
CA ALA A 7 -18.37 -15.22 3.09
C ALA A 7 -17.12 -15.01 3.93
N ASP A 8 -16.00 -15.62 3.52
CA ASP A 8 -14.71 -15.45 4.18
C ASP A 8 -14.43 -13.94 4.32
N PRO A 9 -14.49 -13.39 5.55
CA PRO A 9 -14.42 -11.95 5.75
C PRO A 9 -13.05 -11.39 5.43
N ILE A 10 -12.00 -12.21 5.51
CA ILE A 10 -10.64 -11.84 5.12
C ILE A 10 -10.59 -11.70 3.60
N ARG A 11 -11.03 -12.75 2.90
CA ARG A 11 -11.11 -12.76 1.43
C ARG A 11 -11.91 -11.59 0.88
N ALA A 12 -13.07 -11.29 1.49
CA ALA A 12 -13.90 -10.15 1.09
C ALA A 12 -13.18 -8.81 1.31
N SER A 13 -12.52 -8.65 2.45
CA SER A 13 -11.77 -7.42 2.77
C SER A 13 -10.59 -7.22 1.82
N LEU A 14 -9.84 -8.29 1.48
CA LEU A 14 -8.77 -8.26 0.48
C LEU A 14 -9.27 -7.80 -0.90
N ALA A 15 -10.41 -8.33 -1.34
CA ALA A 15 -11.04 -7.91 -2.61
C ALA A 15 -11.46 -6.42 -2.58
N GLU A 16 -12.05 -5.97 -1.46
CA GLU A 16 -12.45 -4.57 -1.27
C GLU A 16 -11.24 -3.62 -1.26
N ILE A 17 -10.11 -4.01 -0.64
CA ILE A 17 -8.86 -3.22 -0.64
C ILE A 17 -8.30 -3.11 -2.06
N ALA A 18 -8.20 -4.23 -2.78
CA ALA A 18 -7.71 -4.23 -4.16
C ALA A 18 -8.59 -3.33 -5.06
N ALA A 19 -9.92 -3.43 -4.95
CA ALA A 19 -10.84 -2.58 -5.69
C ALA A 19 -10.77 -1.10 -5.28
N LEU A 20 -10.47 -0.81 -4.02
CA LEU A 20 -10.29 0.55 -3.51
C LEU A 20 -9.02 1.21 -4.08
N LEU A 21 -7.91 0.47 -4.10
CA LEU A 21 -6.59 0.98 -4.50
C LEU A 21 -6.36 0.92 -6.02
N ALA A 22 -6.97 -0.05 -6.70
CA ALA A 22 -6.77 -0.30 -8.12
C ALA A 22 -8.10 -0.49 -8.89
N PRO A 23 -9.05 0.47 -8.83
CA PRO A 23 -10.38 0.30 -9.43
C PRO A 23 -10.38 0.11 -10.95
N ALA A 24 -9.29 0.49 -11.64
CA ALA A 24 -9.10 0.29 -13.08
C ALA A 24 -8.38 -1.04 -13.43
N HIS A 25 -7.88 -1.77 -12.45
CA HIS A 25 -7.04 -2.97 -12.61
C HIS A 25 -7.65 -4.14 -11.81
N PRO A 26 -8.74 -4.76 -12.31
CA PRO A 26 -9.41 -5.86 -11.62
C PRO A 26 -8.50 -7.08 -11.44
N ASP A 27 -7.45 -7.21 -12.26
CA ASP A 27 -6.41 -8.23 -12.15
C ASP A 27 -5.62 -8.14 -10.83
N VAL A 28 -5.51 -6.97 -10.21
CA VAL A 28 -4.94 -6.83 -8.85
C VAL A 28 -5.74 -7.65 -7.84
N ALA A 29 -7.07 -7.57 -7.89
CA ALA A 29 -7.91 -8.37 -7.01
C ALA A 29 -7.83 -9.86 -7.34
N GLU A 30 -7.76 -10.23 -8.62
CA GLU A 30 -7.59 -11.64 -9.03
C GLU A 30 -6.29 -12.24 -8.51
N GLU A 31 -5.19 -11.48 -8.54
CA GLU A 31 -3.88 -11.89 -8.07
C GLU A 31 -3.85 -12.07 -6.54
N VAL A 32 -4.34 -11.09 -5.79
CA VAL A 32 -4.45 -11.14 -4.32
C VAL A 32 -5.33 -12.32 -3.88
N LEU A 33 -6.46 -12.53 -4.55
CA LEU A 33 -7.35 -13.63 -4.23
C LEU A 33 -6.76 -14.99 -4.61
N ARG A 34 -5.93 -15.08 -5.67
CA ARG A 34 -5.18 -16.31 -5.97
C ARG A 34 -4.18 -16.62 -4.87
N ALA A 35 -3.46 -15.62 -4.36
CA ALA A 35 -2.52 -15.79 -3.25
C ALA A 35 -3.23 -16.28 -1.96
N HIS A 36 -4.45 -15.79 -1.69
CA HIS A 36 -5.28 -16.23 -0.57
C HIS A 36 -5.89 -17.63 -0.76
N ASP A 37 -6.54 -17.85 -1.91
CA ASP A 37 -7.34 -19.06 -2.17
C ASP A 37 -6.47 -20.27 -2.53
N SER A 38 -5.27 -20.06 -3.09
CA SER A 38 -4.39 -21.11 -3.62
C SER A 38 -2.91 -20.71 -3.53
N PRO A 39 -2.35 -20.58 -2.31
CA PRO A 39 -1.04 -19.97 -2.10
C PRO A 39 0.12 -20.73 -2.76
N HIS A 40 0.08 -22.06 -2.81
CA HIS A 40 1.12 -22.84 -3.50
C HIS A 40 1.10 -22.62 -5.01
N ASP A 41 -0.09 -22.53 -5.61
CA ASP A 41 -0.23 -22.24 -7.05
C ASP A 41 0.23 -20.82 -7.36
N TYR A 42 -0.05 -19.86 -6.45
CA TYR A 42 0.46 -18.50 -6.54
C TYR A 42 2.00 -18.47 -6.51
N VAL A 43 2.62 -19.10 -5.51
CA VAL A 43 4.09 -19.15 -5.40
C VAL A 43 4.71 -19.77 -6.65
N SER A 44 4.13 -20.85 -7.16
CA SER A 44 4.62 -21.46 -8.40
C SER A 44 4.45 -20.57 -9.64
N ALA A 45 3.38 -19.77 -9.71
CA ALA A 45 3.10 -18.90 -10.86
C ALA A 45 3.94 -17.63 -10.88
N PHE A 46 4.34 -17.14 -9.70
CA PHE A 46 5.06 -15.87 -9.51
C PHE A 46 6.47 -16.05 -8.92
N ALA A 47 7.05 -17.24 -9.07
CA ALA A 47 8.33 -17.63 -8.46
C ALA A 47 9.46 -16.62 -8.72
N ASP A 48 9.61 -16.13 -9.96
CA ASP A 48 10.68 -15.17 -10.30
C ASP A 48 10.56 -13.86 -9.52
N ARG A 49 9.33 -13.35 -9.32
CA ARG A 49 9.08 -12.12 -8.55
C ARG A 49 9.22 -12.35 -7.04
N LEU A 50 8.80 -13.52 -6.56
CA LEU A 50 8.88 -13.88 -5.15
C LEU A 50 10.30 -14.22 -4.70
N ASP A 51 11.16 -14.70 -5.60
CA ASP A 51 12.59 -14.91 -5.36
C ASP A 51 13.28 -13.58 -4.97
N GLU A 52 12.88 -12.46 -5.59
CA GLU A 52 13.35 -11.11 -5.22
C GLU A 52 12.98 -10.71 -3.78
N ARG A 53 11.89 -11.28 -3.25
CA ARG A 53 11.45 -11.12 -1.85
C ARG A 53 11.95 -12.24 -0.93
N GLY A 54 12.69 -13.22 -1.45
CA GLY A 54 13.19 -14.37 -0.69
C GLY A 54 12.08 -15.36 -0.28
N ILE A 55 10.99 -15.45 -1.03
CA ILE A 55 9.83 -16.31 -0.76
C ILE A 55 9.81 -17.47 -1.76
N ASP A 56 10.08 -18.68 -1.30
CA ASP A 56 10.07 -19.92 -2.09
C ASP A 56 8.91 -20.87 -1.71
N GLU A 57 8.23 -20.60 -0.60
CA GLU A 57 7.05 -21.32 -0.10
C GLU A 57 5.99 -20.36 0.45
N PRO A 58 4.71 -20.78 0.58
CA PRO A 58 3.68 -19.94 1.15
C PRO A 58 4.00 -19.41 2.56
N VAL A 59 3.84 -18.10 2.71
CA VAL A 59 3.95 -17.38 3.98
C VAL A 59 2.57 -16.86 4.43
N ASP A 60 2.43 -16.56 5.73
CA ASP A 60 1.13 -16.17 6.32
C ASP A 60 0.55 -14.88 5.71
N ASP A 61 1.41 -13.96 5.27
CA ASP A 61 1.07 -12.66 4.69
C ASP A 61 1.12 -12.64 3.16
N LEU A 62 1.17 -13.80 2.50
CA LEU A 62 1.37 -13.91 1.05
C LEU A 62 0.35 -13.11 0.23
N ALA A 63 -0.92 -13.07 0.66
CA ALA A 63 -1.96 -12.29 -0.03
C ALA A 63 -1.75 -10.77 0.09
N TRP A 64 -1.14 -10.31 1.18
CA TRP A 64 -0.79 -8.91 1.40
C TRP A 64 0.45 -8.51 0.59
N ILE A 65 1.45 -9.39 0.54
CA ILE A 65 2.62 -9.24 -0.33
C ILE A 65 2.20 -9.21 -1.81
N ALA A 66 1.27 -10.09 -2.21
CA ALA A 66 0.69 -10.09 -3.55
C ALA A 66 0.00 -8.77 -3.90
N LEU A 67 -0.69 -8.14 -2.94
CA LEU A 67 -1.29 -6.82 -3.14
C LEU A 67 -0.21 -5.77 -3.40
N VAL A 68 0.86 -5.75 -2.60
CA VAL A 68 1.98 -4.81 -2.77
C VAL A 68 2.62 -4.99 -4.15
N ASP A 69 2.95 -6.23 -4.52
CA ASP A 69 3.55 -6.57 -5.81
C ASP A 69 2.68 -6.17 -7.00
N ALA A 70 1.38 -6.48 -6.93
CA ALA A 70 0.44 -6.18 -8.00
C ALA A 70 0.27 -4.66 -8.17
N LEU A 71 0.17 -3.90 -7.06
CA LEU A 71 0.07 -2.45 -7.12
C LEU A 71 1.35 -1.80 -7.65
N ALA A 72 2.52 -2.30 -7.25
CA ALA A 72 3.81 -1.83 -7.75
C ALA A 72 3.94 -2.06 -9.27
N ALA A 73 3.52 -3.23 -9.76
CA ALA A 73 3.54 -3.56 -11.20
C ALA A 73 2.65 -2.62 -12.05
N HIS A 74 1.60 -2.05 -11.46
CA HIS A 74 0.72 -1.06 -12.10
C HIS A 74 1.08 0.40 -11.77
N GLY A 75 2.20 0.66 -11.08
CA GLY A 75 2.61 2.02 -10.71
C GLY A 75 1.64 2.72 -9.74
N LEU A 76 0.89 1.96 -8.96
CA LEU A 76 -0.06 2.44 -7.94
C LEU A 76 0.54 2.49 -6.54
N LEU A 77 1.71 1.88 -6.36
CA LEU A 77 2.49 1.82 -5.13
C LEU A 77 3.96 2.14 -5.41
N ALA A 78 4.62 2.80 -4.46
CA ALA A 78 6.07 2.99 -4.44
C ALA A 78 6.63 2.44 -3.12
N GLU A 79 7.69 1.63 -3.20
CA GLU A 79 8.40 1.11 -2.02
C GLU A 79 9.60 1.99 -1.73
N PHE A 80 9.71 2.49 -0.50
CA PHE A 80 10.84 3.32 -0.05
C PHE A 80 11.68 2.59 0.99
N ASP A 81 13.00 2.56 0.81
CA ASP A 81 13.90 2.09 1.86
C ASP A 81 13.89 3.04 3.08
N TRP A 82 14.18 2.54 4.28
CA TRP A 82 14.27 3.36 5.51
C TRP A 82 15.31 4.49 5.47
N LYS A 83 16.21 4.49 4.49
CA LYS A 83 17.19 5.55 4.21
C LYS A 83 17.01 6.21 2.85
N GLU A 84 15.83 6.12 2.25
CA GLU A 84 15.58 6.70 0.94
C GLU A 84 15.79 8.23 0.90
N ASP A 85 16.34 8.72 -0.21
CA ASP A 85 16.59 10.14 -0.43
C ASP A 85 15.26 10.91 -0.65
N PRO A 86 15.03 12.08 -0.01
CA PRO A 86 13.82 12.86 -0.20
C PRO A 86 13.49 13.27 -1.64
N GLN A 87 14.50 13.46 -2.51
CA GLN A 87 14.24 13.73 -3.93
C GLN A 87 13.81 12.47 -4.68
N GLU A 88 14.32 11.30 -4.29
CA GLU A 88 13.86 10.03 -4.86
C GLU A 88 12.43 9.73 -4.42
N ILE A 89 12.10 9.92 -3.14
CA ILE A 89 10.72 9.84 -2.62
C ILE A 89 9.78 10.72 -3.45
N ARG A 90 10.14 12.00 -3.64
CA ARG A 90 9.38 12.92 -4.49
C ARG A 90 9.24 12.41 -5.92
N ALA A 91 10.32 11.92 -6.51
CA ALA A 91 10.35 11.48 -7.89
C ALA A 91 9.42 10.27 -8.11
N GLN A 92 9.43 9.31 -7.19
CA GLN A 92 8.55 8.14 -7.26
C GLN A 92 7.08 8.51 -6.97
N LEU A 93 6.79 9.30 -5.94
CA LEU A 93 5.42 9.75 -5.65
C LEU A 93 4.77 10.50 -6.84
N ARG A 94 5.57 11.25 -7.62
CA ARG A 94 5.10 11.93 -8.84
C ARG A 94 4.83 11.00 -10.02
N LYS A 95 5.38 9.79 -10.02
CA LYS A 95 5.16 8.77 -11.04
C LYS A 95 3.92 7.93 -10.76
N LEU A 96 3.41 7.92 -9.53
CA LEU A 96 2.23 7.16 -9.16
C LEU A 96 1.03 7.52 -10.03
N GLU A 97 0.32 6.52 -10.53
CA GLU A 97 -0.92 6.76 -11.30
C GLU A 97 -2.02 7.37 -10.44
N SER A 98 -2.02 7.06 -9.14
CA SER A 98 -2.95 7.59 -8.13
C SER A 98 -2.62 9.01 -7.67
N ARG A 99 -1.58 9.65 -8.23
CA ARG A 99 -1.15 10.98 -7.80
C ARG A 99 -2.27 12.03 -7.93
N PRO A 100 -2.34 13.01 -7.01
CA PRO A 100 -3.29 14.10 -7.13
C PRO A 100 -2.99 14.98 -8.36
N SER A 101 -4.04 15.65 -8.86
CA SER A 101 -3.93 16.59 -9.99
C SER A 101 -3.18 17.88 -9.62
N VAL A 102 -3.29 18.30 -8.36
CA VAL A 102 -2.54 19.40 -7.77
C VAL A 102 -1.23 18.82 -7.23
N ASP A 103 -0.08 19.41 -7.60
CA ASP A 103 1.22 18.99 -7.08
C ASP A 103 1.36 19.42 -5.61
N PRO A 104 1.36 18.50 -4.64
CA PRO A 104 1.49 18.84 -3.21
C PRO A 104 2.86 19.41 -2.90
N TRP A 105 3.85 19.24 -3.79
CA TRP A 105 5.20 19.75 -3.59
C TRP A 105 5.28 21.27 -3.51
N VAL A 106 4.28 22.00 -4.03
CA VAL A 106 4.23 23.46 -3.90
C VAL A 106 4.13 23.94 -2.45
N LEU A 107 3.78 23.04 -1.52
CA LEU A 107 3.62 23.30 -0.10
C LEU A 107 4.91 23.04 0.72
N PHE A 108 5.94 22.45 0.10
CA PHE A 108 7.20 22.14 0.78
C PHE A 108 8.13 23.34 0.84
N GLU A 109 8.67 23.63 2.02
CA GLU A 109 9.80 24.54 2.20
C GLU A 109 11.14 23.86 1.84
N ALA A 110 12.16 24.66 1.52
CA ALA A 110 13.42 24.18 0.95
C ALA A 110 14.29 23.33 1.91
N ASP A 111 14.00 23.33 3.21
CA ASP A 111 14.75 22.63 4.26
C ASP A 111 14.20 21.25 4.62
N ALA A 112 13.05 20.85 4.06
CA ALA A 112 12.43 19.55 4.35
C ALA A 112 13.27 18.34 3.87
N THR A 113 14.31 18.55 3.05
CA THR A 113 15.10 17.47 2.43
C THR A 113 16.24 16.93 3.31
N THR A 114 16.30 17.31 4.59
CA THR A 114 17.26 16.76 5.56
C THR A 114 16.62 15.83 6.58
N LEU A 115 15.31 15.62 6.49
CA LEU A 115 14.57 14.74 7.38
C LEU A 115 14.90 13.26 7.09
N PRO A 116 14.91 12.39 8.13
CA PRO A 116 14.86 10.95 7.93
C PRO A 116 13.65 10.54 7.07
N THR A 117 13.74 9.41 6.36
CA THR A 117 12.71 8.92 5.43
C THR A 117 11.32 8.89 6.06
N ASP A 118 11.18 8.33 7.26
CA ASP A 118 9.90 8.26 7.98
C ASP A 118 9.29 9.66 8.24
N GLU A 119 10.07 10.55 8.85
CA GLU A 119 9.63 11.93 9.13
C GLU A 119 9.29 12.69 7.84
N PHE A 120 10.04 12.42 6.78
CA PHE A 120 9.82 13.01 5.46
C PHE A 120 8.53 12.49 4.79
N LEU A 121 8.25 11.19 4.88
CA LEU A 121 7.01 10.58 4.41
C LEU A 121 5.80 11.12 5.18
N HIS A 122 5.92 11.30 6.50
CA HIS A 122 4.89 11.98 7.30
C HIS A 122 4.69 13.44 6.87
N ALA A 123 5.75 14.17 6.50
CA ALA A 123 5.64 15.50 5.92
C ALA A 123 4.89 15.50 4.57
N CYS A 124 5.20 14.53 3.70
CA CYS A 124 4.46 14.31 2.46
C CYS A 124 2.98 14.06 2.74
N GLY A 125 2.67 13.16 3.67
CA GLY A 125 1.30 12.85 4.07
C GLY A 125 0.52 14.10 4.48
N ARG A 126 1.10 14.98 5.30
CA ARG A 126 0.45 16.25 5.71
C ARG A 126 0.07 17.12 4.51
N HIS A 127 0.99 17.30 3.57
CA HIS A 127 0.73 18.13 2.38
C HIS A 127 -0.25 17.48 1.39
N TYR A 128 -0.24 16.15 1.25
CA TYR A 128 -1.27 15.45 0.46
C TYR A 128 -2.67 15.65 1.06
N ARG A 129 -2.79 15.66 2.40
CA ARG A 129 -4.05 15.89 3.10
C ARG A 129 -4.63 17.27 2.86
N GLU A 130 -3.78 18.30 2.78
CA GLU A 130 -4.21 19.68 2.48
C GLU A 130 -4.93 19.81 1.12
N ILE A 131 -4.63 18.92 0.18
CA ILE A 131 -5.24 18.89 -1.17
C ILE A 131 -6.28 17.77 -1.34
N GLY A 132 -6.73 17.16 -0.23
CA GLY A 132 -7.78 16.13 -0.25
C GLY A 132 -7.31 14.74 -0.70
N ALA A 133 -6.00 14.51 -0.76
CA ALA A 133 -5.39 13.20 -0.98
C ALA A 133 -4.84 12.63 0.34
N ALA A 134 -4.54 11.34 0.36
CA ALA A 134 -3.83 10.68 1.44
C ALA A 134 -2.71 9.85 0.86
N LEU A 135 -1.67 9.65 1.68
CA LEU A 135 -0.68 8.61 1.49
C LEU A 135 -0.84 7.64 2.64
N ALA A 136 -0.83 6.34 2.35
CA ALA A 136 -0.89 5.30 3.37
C ALA A 136 0.21 4.27 3.13
N VAL A 137 0.74 3.72 4.21
CA VAL A 137 1.68 2.59 4.18
C VAL A 137 0.88 1.30 4.27
N LEU A 138 1.17 0.33 3.38
CA LEU A 138 0.77 -1.06 3.53
C LEU A 138 1.88 -1.76 4.29
N ASP A 139 1.69 -1.98 5.59
CA ASP A 139 2.74 -2.50 6.47
C ASP A 139 2.92 -4.00 6.24
N ILE A 140 4.12 -4.36 5.79
CA ILE A 140 4.53 -5.74 5.47
C ILE A 140 5.59 -6.26 6.48
N ASP A 141 5.72 -5.64 7.66
CA ASP A 141 6.73 -5.97 8.67
C ASP A 141 8.17 -6.01 8.10
N SER A 142 8.46 -5.02 7.24
CA SER A 142 9.75 -4.84 6.56
C SER A 142 10.38 -3.49 6.96
N ASP A 143 11.67 -3.32 6.68
CA ASP A 143 12.38 -2.05 6.81
C ASP A 143 12.15 -1.11 5.60
N CYS A 144 11.18 -1.42 4.75
CA CYS A 144 10.71 -0.55 3.68
C CYS A 144 9.29 -0.02 3.95
N TYR A 145 8.91 1.00 3.20
CA TYR A 145 7.61 1.67 3.27
C TYR A 145 6.88 1.50 1.93
N PRO A 146 6.00 0.49 1.77
CA PRO A 146 5.13 0.36 0.61
C PRO A 146 4.01 1.41 0.68
N VAL A 147 4.14 2.50 -0.09
CA VAL A 147 3.25 3.67 -0.02
C VAL A 147 2.28 3.72 -1.19
N VAL A 148 0.99 3.86 -0.88
CA VAL A 148 -0.09 4.07 -1.84
C VAL A 148 -0.68 5.48 -1.73
N GLY A 149 -1.14 6.01 -2.86
CA GLY A 149 -1.93 7.24 -2.93
C GLY A 149 -3.43 6.94 -3.04
N LEU A 150 -4.26 7.65 -2.27
CA LEU A 150 -5.71 7.53 -2.35
C LEU A 150 -6.43 8.85 -2.00
N ARG A 151 -7.76 8.87 -2.18
CA ARG A 151 -8.58 10.01 -1.73
C ARG A 151 -8.64 10.04 -0.21
N LEU A 152 -8.45 11.21 0.40
CA LEU A 152 -8.48 11.38 1.85
C LEU A 152 -9.77 10.84 2.49
N ALA A 153 -10.91 11.03 1.83
CA ALA A 153 -12.22 10.56 2.30
C ALA A 153 -12.36 9.02 2.37
N ARG A 154 -11.37 8.26 1.89
CA ARG A 154 -11.35 6.79 1.88
C ARG A 154 -10.18 6.21 2.69
N ALA A 155 -9.40 7.06 3.35
CA ALA A 155 -8.23 6.64 4.13
C ALA A 155 -8.61 5.73 5.31
N ASP A 156 -9.59 6.16 6.13
CA ASP A 156 -10.11 5.35 7.24
C ASP A 156 -10.70 4.00 6.79
N GLU A 157 -11.26 3.96 5.58
CA GLU A 157 -11.80 2.72 5.01
C GLU A 157 -10.69 1.72 4.68
N LEU A 158 -9.57 2.18 4.11
CA LEU A 158 -8.41 1.32 3.85
C LEU A 158 -7.92 0.66 5.15
N THR A 159 -7.71 1.47 6.20
CA THR A 159 -7.23 0.98 7.50
C THR A 159 -8.21 -0.02 8.14
N ALA A 160 -9.52 0.26 8.05
CA ALA A 160 -10.54 -0.64 8.59
C ALA A 160 -10.61 -1.97 7.81
N LEU A 161 -10.46 -1.94 6.48
CA LEU A 161 -10.44 -3.14 5.65
C LEU A 161 -9.17 -3.97 5.90
N ALA A 162 -8.00 -3.32 5.98
CA ALA A 162 -6.74 -4.00 6.30
C ALA A 162 -6.84 -4.74 7.63
N ALA A 163 -7.33 -4.06 8.68
CA ALA A 163 -7.52 -4.67 10.00
C ALA A 163 -8.50 -5.86 9.96
N ARG A 164 -9.58 -5.79 9.16
CA ARG A 164 -10.52 -6.91 8.96
C ARG A 164 -9.89 -8.09 8.21
N ALA A 165 -8.92 -7.82 7.33
CA ALA A 165 -8.14 -8.83 6.63
C ALA A 165 -6.99 -9.40 7.48
N GLY A 166 -6.73 -8.84 8.67
CA GLY A 166 -5.63 -9.27 9.55
C GLY A 166 -4.30 -8.56 9.28
N PHE A 167 -4.31 -7.48 8.49
CA PHE A 167 -3.12 -6.71 8.10
C PHE A 167 -3.14 -5.30 8.69
N SER A 168 -2.01 -4.62 8.60
CA SER A 168 -1.82 -3.25 9.06
C SER A 168 -1.66 -2.32 7.87
N ALA A 169 -2.42 -1.22 7.89
CA ALA A 169 -2.21 -0.08 7.00
C ALA A 169 -2.41 1.19 7.84
N TYR A 170 -1.60 2.22 7.58
CA TYR A 170 -1.68 3.47 8.34
C TYR A 170 -1.44 4.69 7.47
N ASP A 171 -2.12 5.78 7.83
CA ASP A 171 -1.99 7.07 7.16
C ASP A 171 -0.67 7.75 7.50
N LEU A 172 -0.02 8.28 6.47
CA LEU A 172 1.07 9.22 6.64
C LEU A 172 0.53 10.61 6.92
N GLY A 173 1.22 11.33 7.80
CA GLY A 173 0.89 12.71 8.16
C GLY A 173 -0.32 12.87 9.09
N THR A 174 -0.86 11.80 9.65
CA THR A 174 -1.63 11.85 10.90
C THR A 174 -0.64 11.90 12.05
N ASP A 175 -0.80 12.83 13.00
CA ASP A 175 0.01 12.83 14.21
C ASP A 175 -0.25 11.52 14.97
N PRO A 176 0.76 10.66 15.20
CA PRO A 176 0.62 9.52 16.09
C PRO A 176 0.68 10.06 17.52
N GLY A 177 -0.35 10.80 17.94
CA GLY A 177 -0.50 11.33 19.29
C GLY A 177 0.78 11.92 19.90
N ARG A 178 1.01 13.22 19.72
CA ARG A 178 1.65 13.96 20.81
C ARG A 178 0.69 13.90 22.00
N PRO A 179 1.11 13.50 23.21
CA PRO A 179 0.36 13.84 24.41
C PRO A 179 0.22 15.36 24.56
#